data_AF-A0A7V2SZ39-F1
#
_entry.id   AF-A0A7V2SZ39-F1
#
_cell.length_a   1.000
_cell.length_b   1.000
_cell.length_c   1.000
_cell.angle_alpha   90.00
_cell.angle_beta   90.00
_cell.angle_gamma   90.00
#
_symmetry.space_group_name_H-M   'P 1'
#
loop_
_entity.id
_entity.type
_entity.pdbx_description
1 polymer ?
#
loop_
_entity_poly.entity_id
_entity_poly.type
_entity_poly.pdbx_seq_one_letter_code
_entity_poly.pdbx_strand_id
1 'polypeptide(L)'
;FFHCLGHIYQIVLFLNVIIIFLGIIFSFFESIGPIEGIYFSYVSALAIGYGDIVPHTAIGKVISIVLGVVGMILFGIVVGISTRTVILMMHPHEGHQHD
;
A
#
# COMPACT_ATOMS: atom_id res chain seq x y z
N PHE A 1 15.62 -10.37 14.15
CA PHE A 1 14.27 -9.76 14.24
C PHE A 1 14.29 -8.30 13.81
N PHE A 2 15.07 -7.42 14.47
CA PHE A 2 15.12 -5.97 14.17
C PHE A 2 15.49 -5.59 12.72
N HIS A 3 16.43 -6.30 12.08
CA HIS A 3 16.78 -6.02 10.67
C HIS A 3 15.65 -6.36 9.69
N CYS A 4 14.92 -7.46 9.91
CA CYS A 4 13.80 -7.85 9.06
C CYS A 4 12.62 -6.86 9.21
N LEU A 5 12.34 -6.43 10.44
CA LEU A 5 11.34 -5.39 10.71
C LEU A 5 11.74 -4.05 10.07
N GLY A 6 13.03 -3.69 10.12
CA GLY A 6 13.55 -2.49 9.46
C GLY A 6 13.36 -2.50 7.94
N HIS A 7 13.65 -3.62 7.27
CA HIS A 7 13.47 -3.74 5.81
C HIS A 7 11.99 -3.64 5.41
N ILE A 8 11.10 -4.28 6.17
CA ILE A 8 9.65 -4.20 5.93
C ILE A 8 9.17 -2.75 6.07
N TYR A 9 9.57 -2.08 7.14
CA TYR A 9 9.22 -0.69 7.37
C TYR A 9 9.69 0.22 6.21
N GLN A 10 10.91 0.00 5.71
CA GLN A 10 11.42 0.70 4.54
C GLN A 10 10.59 0.45 3.28
N ILE A 11 10.16 -0.79 3.03
CA ILE A 11 9.30 -1.13 1.87
C ILE A 11 7.93 -0.44 1.97
N VAL A 12 7.31 -0.44 3.16
CA VAL A 12 6.01 0.21 3.37
C VAL A 12 6.10 1.72 3.21
N LEU A 13 7.16 2.35 3.73
CA LEU A 13 7.42 3.78 3.50
C LEU A 13 7.61 4.08 2.02
N PHE A 14 8.40 3.26 1.33
CA PHE A 14 8.64 3.44 -0.10
C PHE A 14 7.34 3.36 -0.92
N LEU A 15 6.47 2.39 -0.63
CA LEU A 15 5.15 2.27 -1.25
C LEU A 15 4.25 3.49 -0.95
N ASN A 16 4.27 4.01 0.28
CA ASN A 16 3.52 5.23 0.62
C ASN A 16 4.00 6.45 -0.16
N VAL A 17 5.32 6.62 -0.30
CA VAL A 17 5.90 7.71 -1.11
C VAL A 17 5.46 7.58 -2.57
N ILE A 18 5.42 6.35 -3.12
CA ILE A 18 4.89 6.10 -4.47
C ILE A 18 3.41 6.51 -4.57
N ILE A 19 2.56 6.14 -3.60
CA ILE A 19 1.13 6.52 -3.61
C ILE A 19 0.94 8.04 -3.60
N ILE A 20 1.70 8.76 -2.77
CA ILE A 20 1.65 10.22 -2.71
C ILE A 20 2.15 10.83 -4.02
N PHE A 21 3.27 10.32 -4.55
CA PHE A 21 3.85 10.79 -5.82
C PHE A 21 2.89 10.61 -6.99
N LEU A 22 2.25 9.44 -7.10
CA LEU A 22 1.22 9.19 -8.12
C LEU A 22 0.00 10.09 -7.93
N GLY A 23 -0.40 10.39 -6.70
CA GLY A 23 -1.50 11.32 -6.39
C GLY A 23 -1.20 12.76 -6.83
N ILE A 24 0.04 13.22 -6.64
CA ILE A 24 0.48 14.54 -7.12
C ILE A 24 0.49 14.59 -8.65
N ILE A 25 1.00 13.55 -9.31
CA ILE A 25 0.97 13.44 -10.78
C ILE A 25 -0.47 13.42 -11.28
N PHE A 26 -1.35 12.67 -10.63
CA PHE A 26 -2.77 12.62 -10.94
C PHE A 26 -3.42 13.99 -10.86
N SER A 27 -3.14 14.75 -9.78
CA SER A 27 -3.63 16.13 -9.61
C SER A 27 -3.20 17.05 -10.76
N PHE A 28 -1.96 16.90 -11.26
CA PHE A 28 -1.47 17.69 -12.38
C PHE A 28 -2.20 17.38 -13.69
N PHE A 29 -2.52 16.10 -13.96
CA PHE A 29 -3.22 15.70 -15.20
C PHE A 29 -4.72 15.98 -15.19
N GLU A 30 -5.38 15.82 -14.04
CA GLU A 30 -6.82 16.09 -13.91
C GLU A 30 -7.10 17.57 -13.56
N SER A 31 -6.07 18.41 -13.41
CA SER A 31 -6.20 19.82 -13.02
C SER A 31 -6.98 20.05 -11.72
N ILE A 32 -6.87 19.10 -10.78
CA ILE A 32 -7.50 19.15 -9.46
C ILE A 32 -6.50 19.58 -8.38
N GLY A 33 -6.98 19.92 -7.18
CA GLY A 33 -6.09 20.31 -6.08
C GLY A 33 -5.11 19.19 -5.70
N PRO A 34 -3.89 19.51 -5.21
CA PRO A 34 -2.91 18.50 -4.81
C PRO A 34 -3.41 17.63 -3.65
N ILE A 35 -4.20 18.22 -2.74
CA ILE A 35 -4.84 17.50 -1.63
C ILE A 35 -5.88 16.51 -2.16
N GLU A 36 -6.67 16.90 -3.15
CA GLU A 36 -7.68 16.06 -3.80
C GLU A 36 -7.02 14.89 -4.55
N GLY A 37 -5.89 15.12 -5.20
CA GLY A 37 -5.11 14.06 -5.85
C GLY A 37 -4.50 13.05 -4.88
N ILE A 38 -3.99 13.52 -3.73
CA ILE A 38 -3.50 12.62 -2.66
C ILE A 38 -4.67 11.86 -2.01
N TYR A 39 -5.79 12.53 -1.80
CA TYR A 39 -7.01 11.87 -1.31
C TYR A 39 -7.46 10.77 -2.27
N PHE A 40 -7.55 11.07 -3.57
CA PHE A 40 -7.88 10.08 -4.60
C PHE A 40 -6.89 8.90 -4.60
N SER A 41 -5.58 9.17 -4.46
CA SER A 41 -4.58 8.12 -4.49
C SER A 41 -4.68 7.18 -3.29
N TYR A 42 -4.95 7.69 -2.09
CA TYR A 42 -5.21 6.85 -0.92
C TYR A 42 -6.53 6.10 -1.00
N VAL A 43 -7.62 6.76 -1.41
CA VAL A 43 -8.94 6.12 -1.58
C VAL A 43 -8.87 4.97 -2.59
N SER A 44 -8.09 5.14 -3.66
CA SER A 44 -7.87 4.11 -4.68
C SER A 44 -6.93 3.00 -4.20
N ALA A 45 -5.77 3.35 -3.63
CA ALA A 45 -4.80 2.38 -3.14
C ALA A 45 -5.34 1.56 -1.95
N LEU A 46 -6.17 2.15 -1.11
CA LEU A 46 -6.85 1.45 -0.02
C LEU A 46 -8.08 0.66 -0.48
N ALA A 47 -8.39 0.67 -1.77
CA ALA A 47 -9.57 0.04 -2.37
C ALA A 47 -10.90 0.50 -1.73
N ILE A 48 -10.95 1.73 -1.20
CA ILE A 48 -12.17 2.33 -0.64
C ILE A 48 -13.09 2.73 -1.79
N GLY A 49 -12.54 3.43 -2.80
CA GLY A 49 -13.23 3.73 -4.05
C GLY A 49 -14.55 4.50 -3.91
N TYR A 50 -14.58 5.60 -3.16
CA TYR A 50 -15.80 6.42 -2.96
C TYR A 50 -16.45 6.89 -4.28
N GLY A 51 -15.65 7.11 -5.33
CA GLY A 51 -16.14 7.50 -6.65
C GLY A 51 -16.54 8.98 -6.76
N ASP A 52 -16.19 9.78 -5.77
CA ASP A 52 -16.35 11.24 -5.75
C ASP A 52 -15.35 11.95 -6.68
N ILE A 53 -14.12 11.42 -6.76
CA ILE A 53 -13.12 11.82 -7.73
C ILE A 53 -12.87 10.67 -8.69
N VAL A 54 -12.99 10.93 -10.00
CA VAL A 54 -12.82 9.91 -11.04
C VAL A 54 -11.86 10.39 -12.14
N PRO A 55 -11.04 9.50 -12.71
CA PRO A 55 -10.13 9.85 -13.80
C PRO A 55 -10.90 10.11 -15.10
N HIS A 56 -10.83 11.34 -15.63
CA HIS A 56 -11.40 11.66 -16.93
C HIS A 56 -10.38 11.50 -18.06
N THR A 57 -9.11 11.78 -17.78
CA THR A 57 -8.02 11.70 -18.75
C THR A 57 -7.55 10.27 -18.97
N ALA A 58 -7.00 9.98 -20.15
CA ALA A 58 -6.41 8.66 -20.44
C ALA A 58 -5.25 8.34 -19.48
N ILE A 59 -4.45 9.34 -19.14
CA ILE A 59 -3.32 9.22 -18.22
C ILE A 59 -3.82 8.99 -16.78
N GLY A 60 -4.83 9.75 -16.34
CA GLY A 60 -5.49 9.56 -15.05
C GLY A 60 -5.97 8.12 -14.87
N LYS A 61 -6.60 7.52 -15.90
CA LYS A 61 -7.06 6.12 -15.86
C LYS A 61 -5.91 5.13 -15.68
N VAL A 62 -4.78 5.34 -16.36
CA VAL A 62 -3.59 4.51 -16.19
C VAL A 62 -3.04 4.65 -14.77
N ILE A 63 -2.97 5.87 -14.23
CA ILE A 63 -2.52 6.11 -12.85
C ILE A 63 -3.42 5.39 -11.85
N SER A 64 -4.74 5.39 -12.04
CA SER A 64 -5.69 4.67 -11.17
C SER A 64 -5.45 3.17 -11.16
N ILE A 65 -5.13 2.57 -12.32
CA ILE A 65 -4.78 1.14 -12.40
C ILE A 65 -3.48 0.86 -11.63
N VAL A 66 -2.45 1.70 -11.81
CA VAL A 66 -1.18 1.53 -11.10
C VAL A 66 -1.37 1.69 -9.59
N LEU A 67 -2.17 2.66 -9.15
CA LEU A 67 -2.52 2.85 -7.73
C LEU A 67 -3.20 1.62 -7.14
N GLY A 68 -4.11 0.98 -7.88
CA GLY A 68 -4.75 -0.27 -7.47
C GLY A 68 -3.73 -1.40 -7.27
N VAL A 69 -2.78 -1.57 -8.20
CA VAL A 69 -1.72 -2.58 -8.08
C VAL A 69 -0.81 -2.30 -6.89
N VAL A 70 -0.37 -1.06 -6.71
CA VAL A 70 0.46 -0.64 -5.57
C VAL A 70 -0.26 -0.89 -4.25
N GLY A 71 -1.55 -0.55 -4.19
CA GLY A 71 -2.43 -0.81 -3.04
C GLY A 71 -2.54 -2.29 -2.70
N MET A 72 -2.79 -3.14 -3.69
CA MET A 72 -2.85 -4.60 -3.51
C MET A 72 -1.54 -5.17 -2.95
N ILE A 73 -0.38 -4.69 -3.43
CA ILE A 73 0.94 -5.10 -2.92
C ILE A 73 1.09 -4.70 -1.45
N LEU A 74 0.73 -3.46 -1.10
CA LEU A 74 0.79 -2.96 0.27
C LEU A 74 -0.07 -3.81 1.21
N PHE A 75 -1.33 -4.09 0.84
CA PHE A 75 -2.19 -4.99 1.61
C PHE A 75 -1.64 -6.40 1.73
N GLY A 76 -1.11 -6.96 0.63
CA GLY A 76 -0.52 -8.29 0.62
C GLY A 76 0.65 -8.43 1.61
N ILE A 77 1.51 -7.41 1.70
CA ILE A 77 2.61 -7.37 2.66
C ILE A 77 2.07 -7.34 4.10
N VAL A 78 1.11 -6.46 4.39
CA VAL A 78 0.50 -6.33 5.72
C VAL A 78 -0.16 -7.64 6.16
N VAL A 79 -0.95 -8.27 5.29
CA VAL A 79 -1.59 -9.56 5.56
C VAL A 79 -0.55 -10.65 5.77
N GLY A 80 0.46 -10.76 4.90
CA GLY A 80 1.50 -11.79 5.02
C GLY A 80 2.27 -11.72 6.34
N ILE A 81 2.59 -10.52 6.82
CA ILE A 81 3.25 -10.31 8.12
C ILE A 81 2.31 -10.67 9.26
N SER A 82 1.05 -10.27 9.16
CA SER A 82 0.03 -10.54 10.17
C SER A 82 -0.15 -12.05 10.34
N THR A 83 -0.33 -12.78 9.23
CA THR A 83 -0.45 -14.25 9.23
C THR A 83 0.79 -14.92 9.80
N ARG A 84 2.01 -14.50 9.40
CA ARG A 84 3.25 -15.07 9.95
C ARG A 84 3.35 -14.87 11.46
N THR A 85 2.97 -13.69 11.94
CA THR A 85 3.00 -13.36 13.37
C THR A 85 2.01 -14.21 14.15
N VAL A 86 0.79 -14.37 13.63
CA VAL A 86 -0.26 -15.20 14.24
C VAL A 86 0.17 -16.68 14.29
N ILE A 87 0.73 -17.23 13.21
CA ILE A 87 1.21 -18.62 13.17
C ILE A 87 2.31 -18.85 14.22
N LEU A 88 3.24 -17.91 14.36
CA LEU A 88 4.31 -17.99 15.37
C LEU A 88 3.78 -17.92 16.80
N MET A 89 2.68 -17.20 17.04
CA MET A 89 2.03 -17.16 18.36
C MET A 89 1.26 -18.44 18.67
N MET A 90 0.66 -19.09 17.67
CA MET A 90 -0.11 -20.33 17.83
C MET A 90 0.76 -21.58 17.95
N HIS A 91 1.99 -21.56 17.41
CA HIS A 91 2.99 -22.61 17.61
C HIS A 91 4.15 -22.13 18.48
N PRO A 92 3.95 -21.92 19.80
CA PRO A 92 5.02 -21.54 20.70
C PRO A 92 5.92 -22.76 20.98
N HIS A 93 7.10 -22.78 20.35
CA HIS A 93 8.28 -23.58 20.70
C HIS A 93 8.06 -25.07 21.09
N GLU A 94 7.97 -25.96 20.10
CA GLU A 94 8.33 -27.39 20.28
C GLU A 94 9.73 -27.67 19.73
N GLY A 95 10.75 -27.10 20.37
CA GLY A 95 12.11 -27.22 19.85
C GLY A 95 13.20 -26.95 20.88
N HIS A 96 13.15 -27.60 22.04
CA HIS A 96 14.29 -27.81 22.93
C HIS A 96 14.04 -29.01 23.87
N GLN A 97 13.92 -30.24 23.33
CA GLN A 97 13.97 -31.45 24.15
C GLN A 97 14.64 -32.68 23.50
N HIS A 98 15.55 -32.48 22.56
CA HIS A 98 16.60 -33.47 22.26
C HIS A 98 17.87 -32.70 21.93
N ASP A 99 18.79 -32.66 22.90
CA ASP A 99 20.25 -32.83 22.78
C ASP A 99 20.94 -32.38 24.08
#